data_AF-B5YH97-F1
#
_entry.id   AF-B5YH97-F1
#
_cell.length_a   1.000
_cell.length_b   1.000
_cell.length_c   1.000
_cell.angle_alpha   90.00
_cell.angle_beta   90.00
_cell.angle_gamma   90.00
#
_symmetry.space_group_name_H-M   'P 1'
#
loop_
_entity.id
_entity.type
_entity.pdbx_description
1 polymer ?
#
loop_
_entity_poly.entity_id
_entity_poly.type
_entity_poly.pdbx_seq_one_letter_code
_entity_poly.pdbx_strand_id
1 'polypeptide(L)'
;MTSHFKPTKKNILAFMGIFILVFSILLFLSECFHDVIYGFSEKIHSLTILVEYLKTSIELTFIFIAVKNWKPIYRWISGKREFRGTGDEFTFPKDKVKAIIIPVSRTEQPEWIIRHLEPKYVAFLYTGERKNHVIELINLFSKKIHFAHTLKEIEQGKDMLSDPDNPNEAKEIVKKFIEGFIAQGIKEENIFVDTTGGKVPMSIGAFQAAEEMGVSSIYIVGKGNNGNIKEPTLREQGYPIFLSRKNE
;
A
#
# COMPACT_ATOMS: atom_id res chain seq x y z
N MET A 1 -11.19 -8.60 -4.30
CA MET A 1 -11.60 -7.74 -5.43
C MET A 1 -12.57 -6.66 -4.97
N THR A 2 -12.07 -5.58 -4.35
CA THR A 2 -12.83 -4.33 -4.26
C THR A 2 -12.82 -3.71 -5.65
N SER A 3 -13.98 -3.63 -6.29
CA SER A 3 -14.13 -2.93 -7.56
C SER A 3 -13.73 -1.47 -7.34
N HIS A 4 -12.48 -1.13 -7.65
CA HIS A 4 -12.11 0.25 -7.93
C HIS A 4 -13.15 0.78 -8.89
N PHE A 5 -13.79 1.89 -8.50
CA PHE A 5 -14.87 2.50 -9.25
C PHE A 5 -14.29 2.98 -10.58
N LYS A 6 -14.18 2.05 -11.54
CA LYS A 6 -13.86 2.34 -12.92
C LYS A 6 -15.06 3.15 -13.40
N PRO A 7 -14.90 4.45 -13.66
CA PRO A 7 -16.02 5.28 -14.06
C PRO A 7 -16.64 4.65 -15.29
N THR A 8 -17.83 4.07 -15.10
CA THR A 8 -18.57 3.46 -16.21
C THR A 8 -18.90 4.56 -17.21
N LYS A 9 -18.89 4.28 -18.52
CA LYS A 9 -19.14 5.27 -19.58
C LYS A 9 -20.34 6.18 -19.31
N LYS A 10 -21.39 5.67 -18.64
CA LYS A 10 -22.57 6.45 -18.18
C LYS A 10 -22.27 7.58 -17.18
N ASN A 11 -21.32 7.41 -16.26
CA ASN A 11 -20.98 8.41 -15.25
C ASN A 11 -20.13 9.55 -15.81
N ILE A 12 -19.30 9.25 -16.82
CA ILE A 12 -18.50 10.27 -17.53
C ILE A 12 -19.41 11.10 -18.45
N LEU A 13 -20.37 10.45 -19.13
CA LEU A 13 -21.36 11.13 -19.96
C LEU A 13 -22.30 12.04 -19.17
N ALA A 14 -22.72 11.64 -17.98
CA ALA A 14 -23.53 12.51 -17.11
C ALA A 14 -22.73 13.72 -16.59
N PHE A 15 -21.45 13.53 -16.26
CA PHE A 15 -20.57 14.62 -15.82
C PHE A 15 -20.23 15.59 -16.96
N MET A 16 -19.98 15.08 -18.18
CA MET A 16 -19.84 15.90 -19.39
C MET A 16 -21.12 16.67 -19.70
N GLY A 17 -22.31 16.07 -19.51
CA GLY A 17 -23.59 16.74 -19.73
C GLY A 17 -23.80 17.93 -18.79
N ILE A 18 -23.48 17.77 -17.50
CA ILE A 18 -23.60 18.85 -16.51
C ILE A 18 -22.55 19.95 -16.77
N PHE A 19 -21.33 19.57 -17.13
CA PHE A 19 -20.28 20.54 -17.45
C PHE A 19 -20.60 21.37 -18.70
N ILE A 20 -21.11 20.73 -19.76
CA ILE A 20 -21.55 21.41 -20.99
C ILE A 20 -22.71 22.36 -20.68
N LEU A 21 -23.68 21.94 -19.85
CA LEU A 21 -24.80 22.79 -19.46
C LEU A 21 -24.33 24.05 -18.69
N VAL A 22 -23.42 23.88 -17.73
CA VAL A 22 -22.85 25.00 -16.95
C VAL A 22 -22.03 25.94 -17.84
N PHE A 23 -21.26 25.39 -18.78
CA PHE A 23 -20.45 26.17 -19.71
C PHE A 23 -21.31 26.94 -20.72
N SER A 24 -22.40 26.35 -21.22
CA SER A 24 -23.36 27.00 -22.11
C SER A 24 -24.12 28.14 -21.43
N ILE A 25 -24.46 27.98 -20.14
CA ILE A 25 -25.11 29.04 -19.36
C ILE A 25 -24.13 30.20 -19.11
N LEU A 26 -22.85 29.93 -18.87
CA LEU A 26 -21.82 30.97 -18.72
C LEU A 26 -21.55 31.75 -20.03
N LEU A 27 -21.58 31.07 -21.17
CA LEU A 27 -21.45 31.71 -22.49
C LEU A 27 -22.67 32.58 -22.83
N PHE A 28 -23.88 32.11 -22.53
CA PHE A 28 -25.12 32.89 -22.71
C PHE A 28 -25.14 34.15 -21.82
N LEU A 29 -24.68 34.03 -20.58
CA LEU A 29 -24.56 35.17 -19.67
C LEU A 29 -23.47 36.15 -20.10
N SER A 30 -22.39 35.68 -20.73
CA SER A 30 -21.33 36.54 -21.27
C SER A 30 -21.78 37.35 -22.49
N GLU A 31 -22.64 36.79 -23.36
CA GLU A 31 -23.19 37.51 -24.52
C GLU A 31 -24.18 38.59 -24.09
N CYS A 32 -25.04 38.31 -23.09
CA CYS A 32 -25.88 39.34 -22.48
C CYS A 32 -25.06 40.49 -21.83
N PHE A 33 -23.80 40.23 -21.45
CA PHE A 33 -22.89 41.21 -20.85
C PHE A 33 -22.21 42.15 -21.88
N HIS A 34 -22.21 41.77 -23.16
CA HIS A 34 -21.63 42.54 -24.26
C HIS A 34 -22.49 43.78 -24.62
N ASP A 35 -23.79 43.75 -24.33
CA ASP A 35 -24.70 44.90 -24.53
C ASP A 35 -24.66 45.93 -23.39
N VAL A 36 -24.07 45.60 -22.23
CA VAL A 36 -24.16 46.40 -20.99
C VAL A 36 -22.91 47.27 -20.78
N ILE A 37 -22.15 47.59 -21.82
CA ILE A 37 -20.88 48.36 -21.77
C ILE A 37 -20.98 49.73 -21.05
N TYR A 38 -22.19 50.21 -20.71
CA TYR A 38 -22.41 51.43 -19.93
C TYR A 38 -22.34 51.30 -18.38
N GLY A 39 -22.36 50.09 -17.81
CA GLY A 39 -22.37 49.86 -16.35
C GLY A 39 -21.10 49.16 -15.84
N PHE A 40 -20.16 49.88 -15.25
CA PHE A 40 -18.86 49.30 -14.82
C PHE A 40 -18.73 49.09 -13.29
N SER A 41 -19.33 49.93 -12.44
CA SER A 41 -19.28 49.73 -10.98
C SER A 41 -20.24 48.64 -10.48
N GLU A 42 -21.46 48.55 -11.02
CA GLU A 42 -22.39 47.45 -10.73
C GLU A 42 -21.87 46.09 -11.24
N LYS A 43 -21.01 46.09 -12.26
CA LYS A 43 -20.37 44.88 -12.78
C LYS A 43 -19.30 44.33 -11.86
N ILE A 44 -18.58 45.16 -11.09
CA ILE A 44 -17.64 44.65 -10.08
C ILE A 44 -18.42 43.91 -8.99
N HIS A 45 -19.55 44.46 -8.55
CA HIS A 45 -20.40 43.80 -7.56
C HIS A 45 -20.98 42.47 -8.09
N SER A 46 -21.48 42.47 -9.33
CA SER A 46 -21.96 41.25 -10.00
C SER A 46 -20.85 40.20 -10.19
N LEU A 47 -19.62 40.63 -10.47
CA LEU A 47 -18.46 39.76 -10.59
C LEU A 47 -18.08 39.14 -9.24
N THR A 48 -18.12 39.92 -8.15
CA THR A 48 -17.89 39.41 -6.79
C THR A 48 -18.93 38.34 -6.44
N ILE A 49 -20.21 38.62 -6.69
CA ILE A 49 -21.30 37.66 -6.45
C ILE A 49 -21.07 36.39 -7.27
N LEU A 50 -20.69 36.50 -8.55
CA LEU A 50 -20.42 35.34 -9.41
C LEU A 50 -19.26 34.48 -8.88
N VAL A 51 -18.18 35.12 -8.43
CA VAL A 51 -17.03 34.43 -7.85
C VAL A 51 -17.41 33.72 -6.54
N GLU A 52 -18.22 34.34 -5.70
CA GLU A 52 -18.75 33.73 -4.47
C GLU A 52 -19.64 32.52 -4.77
N TYR A 53 -20.50 32.62 -5.79
CA TYR A 53 -21.31 31.48 -6.25
C TYR A 53 -20.45 30.34 -6.78
N LEU A 54 -19.42 30.64 -7.57
CA LEU A 54 -18.51 29.63 -8.12
C LEU A 54 -17.75 28.92 -6.99
N LYS A 55 -17.23 29.69 -6.03
CA LYS A 55 -16.56 29.15 -4.84
C LYS A 55 -17.48 28.24 -4.04
N THR A 56 -18.69 28.71 -3.74
CA THR A 56 -19.70 27.93 -2.99
C THR A 56 -20.07 26.64 -3.74
N SER A 57 -20.20 26.70 -5.06
CA SER A 57 -20.51 25.52 -5.90
C SER A 57 -19.39 24.48 -5.87
N ILE A 58 -18.13 24.92 -5.88
CA ILE A 58 -16.95 24.06 -5.74
C ILE A 58 -16.93 23.42 -4.34
N GLU A 59 -17.14 24.20 -3.29
CA GLU A 59 -17.18 23.71 -1.90
C GLU A 59 -18.28 22.65 -1.70
N LEU A 60 -19.50 22.92 -2.19
CA LEU A 60 -20.60 21.97 -2.13
C LEU A 60 -20.31 20.69 -2.93
N THR A 61 -19.60 20.79 -4.05
CA THR A 61 -19.17 19.61 -4.83
C THR A 61 -18.18 18.76 -4.04
N PHE A 62 -17.21 19.38 -3.36
CA PHE A 62 -16.28 18.66 -2.48
C PHE A 62 -16.98 18.01 -1.28
N ILE A 63 -17.92 18.73 -0.64
CA ILE A 63 -18.74 18.18 0.45
C ILE A 63 -19.54 16.98 -0.07
N PHE A 64 -20.16 17.08 -1.24
CA PHE A 64 -20.92 15.98 -1.82
C PHE A 64 -20.05 14.76 -2.15
N ILE A 65 -18.85 14.97 -2.72
CA ILE A 65 -17.88 13.90 -2.96
C ILE A 65 -17.43 13.27 -1.64
N ALA A 66 -17.16 14.08 -0.61
CA ALA A 66 -16.77 13.61 0.72
C ALA A 66 -17.88 12.79 1.38
N VAL A 67 -19.14 13.24 1.32
CA VAL A 67 -20.31 12.53 1.85
C VAL A 67 -20.54 11.22 1.09
N LYS A 68 -20.41 11.21 -0.24
CA LYS A 68 -20.54 9.98 -1.04
C LYS A 68 -19.45 8.96 -0.71
N ASN A 69 -18.24 9.44 -0.41
CA ASN A 69 -17.10 8.62 0.03
C ASN A 69 -16.96 8.57 1.56
N TRP A 70 -18.03 8.88 2.30
CA TRP A 70 -17.97 9.00 3.75
C TRP A 70 -17.62 7.69 4.43
N LYS A 71 -18.01 6.52 3.90
CA LYS A 71 -17.67 5.23 4.54
C LYS A 71 -16.15 4.99 4.64
N PRO A 72 -15.35 5.12 3.54
CA PRO A 72 -13.89 5.10 3.63
C PRO A 72 -13.31 6.18 4.54
N ILE A 73 -13.78 7.43 4.40
CA ILE A 73 -13.29 8.58 5.17
C ILE A 73 -13.58 8.39 6.66
N TYR A 74 -14.80 8.02 7.01
CA TYR A 74 -15.22 7.71 8.38
C TYR A 74 -14.45 6.52 8.94
N ARG A 75 -14.19 5.46 8.16
CA ARG A 75 -13.32 4.36 8.61
C ARG A 75 -11.88 4.82 8.89
N TRP A 76 -11.39 5.80 8.14
CA TRP A 76 -10.07 6.42 8.36
C TRP A 76 -10.07 7.37 9.58
N ILE A 77 -11.05 8.28 9.69
CA ILE A 77 -11.18 9.28 10.77
C ILE A 77 -11.60 8.66 12.10
N SER A 78 -12.49 7.65 12.09
CA SER A 78 -13.02 7.05 13.32
C SER A 78 -11.98 6.24 14.11
N GLY A 79 -10.74 6.09 13.61
CA GLY A 79 -9.68 5.36 14.30
C GLY A 79 -9.98 3.87 14.51
N LYS A 80 -11.10 3.35 14.00
CA LYS A 80 -11.57 1.96 14.21
C LYS A 80 -10.89 0.94 13.30
N ARG A 81 -9.68 1.23 12.81
CA ARG A 81 -8.71 0.16 12.58
C ARG A 81 -7.90 0.06 13.86
N GLU A 82 -8.50 -0.54 14.89
CA GLU A 82 -7.69 -1.06 15.99
C GLU A 82 -6.74 -2.06 15.33
N PHE A 83 -5.47 -1.70 15.22
CA PHE A 83 -4.43 -2.66 14.88
C PHE A 83 -4.37 -3.64 16.04
N ARG A 84 -5.13 -4.73 15.92
CA ARG A 84 -5.23 -5.73 16.98
C ARG A 84 -3.87 -6.37 17.18
N GLY A 85 -3.46 -6.44 18.44
CA GLY A 85 -2.21 -7.05 18.88
C GLY A 85 -0.94 -6.31 18.43
N THR A 86 -1.00 -5.02 18.11
CA THR A 86 0.22 -4.25 17.85
C THR A 86 1.10 -4.21 19.09
N GLY A 87 2.37 -4.59 18.93
CA GLY A 87 3.35 -4.64 20.01
C GLY A 87 3.31 -5.94 20.83
N ASP A 88 2.33 -6.82 20.59
CA ASP A 88 2.33 -8.14 21.20
C ASP A 88 3.53 -8.94 20.71
N GLU A 89 4.18 -9.64 21.64
CA GLU A 89 5.25 -10.57 21.30
C GLU A 89 4.72 -11.67 20.38
N PHE A 90 5.46 -11.97 19.32
CA PHE A 90 5.11 -13.01 18.38
C PHE A 90 5.32 -14.39 19.02
N THR A 91 4.31 -14.85 19.75
CA THR A 91 4.31 -16.14 20.46
C THR A 91 3.72 -17.28 19.61
N PHE A 92 3.57 -17.07 18.30
CA PHE A 92 2.94 -18.05 17.43
C PHE A 92 3.76 -19.35 17.38
N PRO A 93 3.09 -20.51 17.48
CA PRO A 93 3.69 -21.79 17.13
C PRO A 93 4.34 -21.72 15.75
N LYS A 94 5.57 -22.25 15.62
CA LYS A 94 6.35 -22.20 14.37
C LYS A 94 5.57 -22.74 13.15
N ASP A 95 4.70 -23.72 13.37
CA ASP A 95 3.86 -24.35 12.34
C ASP A 95 2.80 -23.43 11.73
N LYS A 96 2.50 -22.28 12.36
CA LYS A 96 1.58 -21.29 11.82
C LYS A 96 2.21 -20.36 10.78
N VAL A 97 3.53 -20.18 10.75
CA VAL A 97 4.19 -19.37 9.72
C VAL A 97 4.46 -20.23 8.49
N LYS A 98 3.47 -20.34 7.59
CA LYS A 98 3.64 -21.15 6.37
C LYS A 98 4.34 -20.38 5.26
N ALA A 99 3.98 -19.11 5.08
CA ALA A 99 4.57 -18.25 4.06
C ALA A 99 4.96 -16.90 4.63
N ILE A 100 6.07 -16.33 4.15
CA ILE A 100 6.50 -14.99 4.52
C ILE A 100 7.03 -14.20 3.33
N ILE A 101 6.76 -12.90 3.32
CA ILE A 101 7.30 -11.94 2.35
C ILE A 101 8.30 -11.04 3.08
N ILE A 102 9.53 -10.95 2.57
CA ILE A 102 10.64 -10.27 3.26
C ILE A 102 11.24 -9.19 2.37
N PRO A 103 11.15 -7.90 2.74
CA PRO A 103 11.92 -6.83 2.11
C PRO A 103 13.41 -6.97 2.39
N VAL A 104 14.25 -6.93 1.35
CA VAL A 104 15.69 -7.18 1.46
C VAL A 104 16.48 -5.87 1.36
N SER A 105 17.08 -5.46 2.47
CA SER A 105 18.12 -4.41 2.50
C SER A 105 19.52 -4.98 2.76
N ARG A 106 19.62 -6.01 3.59
CA ARG A 106 20.85 -6.72 3.99
C ARG A 106 20.57 -8.22 4.14
N THR A 107 21.60 -9.05 4.20
CA THR A 107 21.44 -10.52 4.22
C THR A 107 21.04 -11.04 5.61
N GLU A 108 21.53 -10.43 6.68
CA GLU A 108 21.46 -10.99 8.04
C GLU A 108 20.02 -11.10 8.57
N GLN A 109 19.21 -10.06 8.38
CA GLN A 109 17.85 -10.07 8.91
C GLN A 109 16.92 -11.05 8.18
N PRO A 110 16.86 -11.10 6.84
CA PRO A 110 16.17 -12.17 6.12
C PRO A 110 16.66 -13.57 6.48
N GLU A 111 17.98 -13.75 6.62
CA GLU A 111 18.55 -15.03 7.07
C GLU A 111 18.04 -15.43 8.44
N TRP A 112 18.05 -14.51 9.41
CA TRP A 112 17.54 -14.74 10.75
C TRP A 112 16.05 -15.11 10.73
N ILE A 113 15.24 -14.40 9.94
CA ILE A 113 13.81 -14.69 9.77
C ILE A 113 13.63 -16.13 9.28
N ILE A 114 14.34 -16.53 8.22
CA ILE A 114 14.21 -17.87 7.62
C ILE A 114 14.67 -18.95 8.59
N ARG A 115 15.80 -18.74 9.29
CA ARG A 115 16.35 -19.73 10.24
C ARG A 115 15.43 -20.01 11.40
N HIS A 116 14.78 -18.98 11.93
CA HIS A 116 14.14 -19.09 13.24
C HIS A 116 12.61 -19.07 13.19
N LEU A 117 12.02 -18.53 12.14
CA LEU A 117 10.57 -18.67 11.89
C LEU A 117 10.25 -19.88 11.00
N GLU A 118 11.26 -20.46 10.34
CA GLU A 118 11.16 -21.70 9.55
C GLU A 118 9.97 -21.73 8.56
N PRO A 119 9.72 -20.66 7.79
CA PRO A 119 8.62 -20.63 6.82
C PRO A 119 8.82 -21.72 5.75
N LYS A 120 7.73 -22.31 5.24
CA LYS A 120 7.83 -23.23 4.09
C LYS A 120 8.00 -22.50 2.77
N TYR A 121 7.41 -21.31 2.66
CA TYR A 121 7.41 -20.49 1.46
C TYR A 121 7.94 -19.09 1.73
N VAL A 122 8.80 -18.57 0.85
CA VAL A 122 9.40 -17.24 0.98
C VAL A 122 9.33 -16.47 -0.33
N ALA A 123 8.93 -15.20 -0.26
CA ALA A 123 9.10 -14.24 -1.34
C ALA A 123 9.98 -13.08 -0.87
N PHE A 124 10.82 -12.57 -1.75
CA PHE A 124 11.68 -11.42 -1.46
C PHE A 124 11.17 -10.19 -2.21
N LEU A 125 11.06 -9.06 -1.51
CA LEU A 125 10.88 -7.75 -2.12
C LEU A 125 12.24 -7.05 -2.18
N TYR A 126 12.77 -6.81 -3.37
CA TYR A 126 14.15 -6.36 -3.56
C TYR A 126 14.29 -5.41 -4.74
N THR A 127 15.35 -4.60 -4.73
CA THR A 127 15.78 -3.75 -5.86
C THR A 127 16.95 -4.38 -6.60
N GLY A 128 17.31 -3.84 -7.76
CA GLY A 128 18.49 -4.27 -8.52
C GLY A 128 19.79 -4.27 -7.70
N GLU A 129 19.97 -3.25 -6.85
CA GLU A 129 21.14 -3.13 -5.95
C GLU A 129 21.23 -4.26 -4.92
N ARG A 130 20.09 -4.87 -4.55
CA ARG A 130 20.01 -5.92 -3.52
C ARG A 130 19.84 -7.32 -4.11
N LYS A 131 19.87 -7.46 -5.44
CA LYS A 131 19.73 -8.73 -6.15
C LYS A 131 20.73 -9.80 -5.68
N ASN A 132 21.99 -9.41 -5.46
CA ASN A 132 23.03 -10.37 -5.03
C ASN A 132 22.76 -10.96 -3.64
N HIS A 133 22.22 -10.17 -2.70
CA HIS A 133 21.81 -10.68 -1.38
C HIS A 133 20.67 -11.70 -1.51
N VAL A 134 19.72 -11.46 -2.41
CA VAL A 134 18.62 -12.40 -2.67
C VAL A 134 19.13 -13.72 -3.24
N ILE A 135 20.06 -13.66 -4.20
CA ILE A 135 20.68 -14.85 -4.78
C ILE A 135 21.42 -15.66 -3.71
N GLU A 136 22.19 -14.99 -2.84
CA GLU A 136 22.89 -15.62 -1.72
C GLU A 136 21.91 -16.36 -0.79
N LEU A 137 20.82 -15.71 -0.38
CA LEU A 137 19.79 -16.30 0.49
C LEU A 137 19.11 -17.51 -0.17
N ILE A 138 18.79 -17.42 -1.47
CA ILE A 138 18.18 -18.56 -2.19
C ILE A 138 19.15 -19.74 -2.24
N ASN A 139 20.42 -19.50 -2.58
CA ASN A 139 21.42 -20.56 -2.60
C ASN A 139 21.58 -21.23 -1.23
N LEU A 140 21.58 -20.44 -0.15
CA LEU A 140 21.74 -20.93 1.22
C LEU A 140 20.56 -21.81 1.68
N PHE A 141 19.33 -21.50 1.27
CA PHE A 141 18.12 -22.12 1.82
C PHE A 141 17.26 -22.93 0.83
N SER A 142 17.60 -22.97 -0.46
CA SER A 142 16.84 -23.64 -1.53
C SER A 142 16.50 -25.12 -1.27
N LYS A 143 17.32 -25.82 -0.46
CA LYS A 143 17.06 -27.22 -0.09
C LYS A 143 15.90 -27.41 0.89
N LYS A 144 15.52 -26.36 1.63
CA LYS A 144 14.52 -26.42 2.72
C LYS A 144 13.31 -25.52 2.49
N ILE A 145 13.45 -24.50 1.64
CA ILE A 145 12.47 -23.42 1.47
C ILE A 145 12.01 -23.37 0.01
N HIS A 146 10.72 -23.21 -0.20
CA HIS A 146 10.16 -22.94 -1.52
C HIS A 146 10.10 -21.43 -1.77
N PHE A 147 10.94 -20.94 -2.67
CA PHE A 147 10.93 -19.53 -3.05
C PHE A 147 9.87 -19.23 -4.11
N ALA A 148 9.23 -18.08 -4.03
CA ALA A 148 8.25 -17.61 -5.02
C ALA A 148 8.86 -17.44 -6.42
N HIS A 149 10.17 -17.24 -6.50
CA HIS A 149 10.93 -17.14 -7.72
C HIS A 149 12.13 -18.07 -7.71
N THR A 150 12.45 -18.62 -8.87
CA THR A 150 13.67 -19.36 -9.13
C THR A 150 14.88 -18.42 -9.26
N LEU A 151 16.09 -18.95 -9.10
CA LEU A 151 17.33 -18.18 -9.29
C LEU A 151 17.38 -17.46 -10.64
N LYS A 152 17.02 -18.17 -11.72
CA LYS A 152 16.99 -17.62 -13.08
C LYS A 152 16.03 -16.44 -13.22
N GLU A 153 14.86 -16.52 -12.59
CA GLU A 153 13.89 -15.42 -12.60
C GLU A 153 14.39 -14.20 -11.82
N ILE A 154 15.06 -14.42 -10.69
CA ILE A 154 15.68 -13.35 -9.91
C ILE A 154 16.80 -12.67 -10.72
N GLU A 155 17.64 -13.45 -11.40
CA GLU A 155 18.71 -12.93 -12.27
C GLU A 155 18.16 -12.03 -13.40
N GLN A 156 17.00 -12.42 -13.95
CA GLN A 156 16.23 -11.69 -14.96
C GLN A 156 15.44 -10.49 -14.40
N GLY A 157 15.43 -10.29 -13.07
CA GLY A 157 14.74 -9.18 -12.43
C GLY A 157 13.22 -9.35 -12.35
N LYS A 158 12.72 -10.59 -12.29
CA LYS A 158 11.28 -10.86 -12.13
C LYS A 158 10.76 -10.25 -10.82
N ASP A 159 9.71 -9.43 -10.93
CA ASP A 159 9.07 -8.73 -9.81
C ASP A 159 10.07 -7.94 -8.93
N MET A 160 11.14 -7.45 -9.55
CA MET A 160 12.12 -6.55 -8.94
C MET A 160 11.55 -5.13 -8.85
N LEU A 161 11.73 -4.49 -7.71
CA LEU A 161 11.30 -3.12 -7.47
C LEU A 161 12.21 -2.16 -8.24
N SER A 162 11.62 -1.33 -9.10
CA SER A 162 12.35 -0.34 -9.91
C SER A 162 12.69 0.92 -9.10
N ASP A 163 11.79 1.39 -8.26
CA ASP A 163 12.00 2.55 -7.38
C ASP A 163 11.74 2.18 -5.90
N PRO A 164 12.78 2.10 -5.05
CA PRO A 164 12.61 1.84 -3.61
C PRO A 164 11.89 2.95 -2.84
N ASP A 165 11.76 4.15 -3.43
CA ASP A 165 11.06 5.28 -2.81
C ASP A 165 9.57 5.33 -3.23
N ASN A 166 9.10 4.40 -4.06
CA ASN A 166 7.71 4.25 -4.46
C ASN A 166 6.97 3.16 -3.65
N PRO A 167 6.22 3.53 -2.59
CA PRO A 167 5.51 2.55 -1.75
C PRO A 167 4.39 1.82 -2.50
N ASN A 168 3.81 2.42 -3.55
CA ASN A 168 2.74 1.78 -4.31
C ASN A 168 3.27 0.61 -5.15
N GLU A 169 4.46 0.75 -5.73
CA GLU A 169 5.09 -0.35 -6.49
C GLU A 169 5.41 -1.53 -5.57
N ALA A 170 6.00 -1.27 -4.40
CA ALA A 170 6.23 -2.27 -3.37
C ALA A 170 4.92 -2.97 -2.94
N LYS A 171 3.85 -2.20 -2.73
CA LYS A 171 2.53 -2.72 -2.38
C LYS A 171 1.99 -3.69 -3.44
N GLU A 172 2.02 -3.32 -4.71
CA GLU A 172 1.45 -4.15 -5.78
C GLU A 172 2.26 -5.45 -5.97
N ILE A 173 3.59 -5.41 -5.83
CA ILE A 173 4.44 -6.61 -5.85
C ILE A 173 4.11 -7.52 -4.65
N VAL A 174 3.99 -6.96 -3.44
CA VAL A 174 3.67 -7.74 -2.24
C VAL A 174 2.28 -8.38 -2.35
N LYS A 175 1.27 -7.66 -2.87
CA LYS A 175 -0.05 -8.23 -3.16
C LYS A 175 0.03 -9.43 -4.10
N LYS A 176 0.79 -9.31 -5.20
CA LYS A 176 1.01 -10.40 -6.15
C LYS A 176 1.59 -11.64 -5.47
N PHE A 177 2.52 -11.49 -4.53
CA PHE A 177 3.05 -12.60 -3.75
C PHE A 177 2.01 -13.22 -2.80
N ILE A 178 1.23 -12.40 -2.11
CA ILE A 178 0.14 -12.89 -1.23
C ILE A 178 -0.86 -13.70 -2.04
N GLU A 179 -1.32 -13.17 -3.18
CA GLU A 179 -2.23 -13.87 -4.09
C GLU A 179 -1.62 -15.19 -4.60
N GLY A 180 -0.33 -15.19 -4.93
CA GLY A 180 0.41 -16.38 -5.34
C GLY A 180 0.47 -17.46 -4.25
N PHE A 181 0.60 -17.08 -2.98
CA PHE A 181 0.55 -18.02 -1.85
C PHE A 181 -0.86 -18.54 -1.59
N ILE A 182 -1.88 -17.69 -1.68
CA ILE A 182 -3.28 -18.09 -1.56
C ILE A 182 -3.65 -19.09 -2.66
N ALA A 183 -3.23 -18.84 -3.90
CA ALA A 183 -3.44 -19.75 -5.03
C ALA A 183 -2.77 -21.12 -4.84
N GLN A 184 -1.72 -21.21 -4.01
CA GLN A 184 -1.08 -22.46 -3.60
C GLN A 184 -1.81 -23.16 -2.44
N GLY A 185 -2.95 -22.63 -1.98
CA GLY A 185 -3.77 -23.19 -0.91
C GLY A 185 -3.29 -22.81 0.50
N ILE A 186 -2.41 -21.82 0.64
CA ILE A 186 -1.98 -21.30 1.94
C ILE A 186 -3.07 -20.36 2.45
N LYS A 187 -3.62 -20.66 3.63
CA LYS A 187 -4.64 -19.80 4.25
C LYS A 187 -4.04 -18.48 4.72
N GLU A 188 -4.81 -17.40 4.62
CA GLU A 188 -4.42 -16.02 4.92
C GLU A 188 -3.81 -15.88 6.34
N GLU A 189 -4.35 -16.58 7.34
CA GLU A 189 -3.84 -16.53 8.72
C GLU A 189 -2.44 -17.14 8.91
N ASN A 190 -1.91 -17.84 7.89
CA ASN A 190 -0.58 -18.43 7.88
C ASN A 190 0.40 -17.71 6.94
N ILE A 191 0.00 -16.57 6.38
CA ILE A 191 0.84 -15.71 5.54
C ILE A 191 1.23 -14.48 6.35
N PHE A 192 2.52 -14.16 6.32
CA PHE A 192 3.09 -13.04 7.05
C PHE A 192 3.85 -12.10 6.12
N VAL A 193 3.85 -10.81 6.44
CA VAL A 193 4.65 -9.81 5.75
C VAL A 193 5.60 -9.16 6.75
N ASP A 194 6.91 -9.29 6.50
CA ASP A 194 7.91 -8.52 7.24
C ASP A 194 7.91 -7.07 6.74
N THR A 195 8.04 -6.15 7.69
CA THR A 195 8.06 -4.70 7.45
C THR A 195 9.34 -4.04 7.95
N THR A 196 10.30 -4.84 8.40
CA THR A 196 11.50 -4.36 9.09
C THR A 196 12.60 -3.96 8.12
N GLY A 197 12.78 -4.74 7.04
CA GLY A 197 13.82 -4.51 6.03
C GLY A 197 13.43 -3.49 4.97
N GLY A 198 14.37 -3.17 4.07
CA GLY A 198 14.16 -2.23 2.97
C GLY A 198 14.29 -0.75 3.37
N LYS A 199 14.01 0.15 2.42
CA LYS A 199 13.78 1.56 2.73
C LYS A 199 12.39 1.73 3.36
N VAL A 200 12.20 2.80 4.13
CA VAL A 200 10.92 3.13 4.77
C VAL A 200 9.72 3.06 3.82
N PRO A 201 9.76 3.60 2.58
CA PRO A 201 8.64 3.48 1.65
C PRO A 201 8.32 2.03 1.25
N MET A 202 9.33 1.17 1.11
CA MET A 202 9.13 -0.26 0.86
C MET A 202 8.36 -0.93 2.00
N SER A 203 8.77 -0.67 3.25
CA SER A 203 8.12 -1.19 4.46
C SER A 203 6.66 -0.73 4.55
N ILE A 204 6.40 0.54 4.23
CA ILE A 204 5.04 1.10 4.18
C ILE A 204 4.20 0.39 3.11
N GLY A 205 4.74 0.20 1.90
CA GLY A 205 4.05 -0.51 0.82
C GLY A 205 3.73 -1.96 1.18
N ALA A 206 4.68 -2.67 1.78
CA ALA A 206 4.51 -4.04 2.26
C ALA A 206 3.43 -4.12 3.36
N PHE A 207 3.44 -3.20 4.33
CA PHE A 207 2.43 -3.12 5.37
C PHE A 207 1.03 -2.84 4.79
N GLN A 208 0.92 -1.89 3.86
CA GLN A 208 -0.35 -1.58 3.20
C GLN A 208 -0.90 -2.77 2.43
N ALA A 209 -0.04 -3.53 1.74
CA ALA A 209 -0.45 -4.75 1.05
C ALA A 209 -0.98 -5.79 2.05
N ALA A 210 -0.29 -6.00 3.17
CA ALA A 210 -0.73 -6.93 4.21
C ALA A 210 -2.12 -6.57 4.75
N GLU A 211 -2.33 -5.29 5.09
CA GLU A 211 -3.60 -4.77 5.59
C GLU A 211 -4.75 -4.87 4.57
N GLU A 212 -4.48 -4.55 3.30
CA GLU A 212 -5.49 -4.63 2.23
C GLU A 212 -5.87 -6.08 1.90
N MET A 213 -4.93 -7.01 2.05
CA MET A 213 -5.12 -8.44 1.76
C MET A 213 -5.54 -9.27 2.98
N GLY A 214 -5.69 -8.67 4.15
CA GLY A 214 -6.16 -9.37 5.35
C GLY A 214 -5.16 -10.38 5.95
N VAL A 215 -3.87 -10.25 5.64
CA VAL A 215 -2.80 -11.10 6.21
C VAL A 215 -2.08 -10.39 7.36
N SER A 216 -1.34 -11.13 8.18
CA SER A 216 -0.62 -10.55 9.32
C SER A 216 0.67 -9.87 8.88
N SER A 217 1.06 -8.81 9.58
CA SER A 217 2.35 -8.12 9.36
C SER A 217 3.18 -8.12 10.64
N ILE A 218 4.47 -8.38 10.51
CA ILE A 218 5.42 -8.45 11.63
C ILE A 218 6.54 -7.43 11.46
N TYR A 219 7.15 -7.12 12.60
CA TYR A 219 8.38 -6.34 12.69
C TYR A 219 9.39 -7.11 13.54
N ILE A 220 10.65 -7.14 13.14
CA ILE A 220 11.73 -7.85 13.81
C ILE A 220 12.53 -6.81 14.60
N VAL A 221 12.46 -6.90 15.92
CA VAL A 221 13.26 -6.06 16.81
C VAL A 221 14.62 -6.73 16.97
N GLY A 222 15.66 -6.16 16.37
CA GLY A 222 17.03 -6.59 16.59
C GLY A 222 17.55 -6.15 17.95
N LYS A 223 18.38 -6.98 18.58
CA LYS A 223 19.00 -6.75 19.89
C LYS A 223 20.48 -6.36 19.82
N GLY A 224 21.08 -6.36 18.62
CA GLY A 224 22.44 -5.87 18.43
C GLY A 224 22.55 -4.34 18.48
N ASN A 225 23.77 -3.83 18.36
CA ASN A 225 24.02 -2.38 18.36
C ASN A 225 23.19 -1.70 17.26
N ASN A 226 22.45 -0.65 17.65
CA ASN A 226 21.51 0.10 16.81
C ASN A 226 20.25 -0.68 16.40
N GLY A 227 19.86 -1.71 17.15
CA GLY A 227 18.63 -2.47 16.89
C GLY A 227 18.72 -3.42 15.69
N ASN A 228 19.95 -3.76 15.27
CA ASN A 228 20.19 -4.58 14.09
C ASN A 228 20.58 -6.02 14.47
N ILE A 229 20.22 -6.97 13.61
CA ILE A 229 20.72 -8.35 13.68
C ILE A 229 22.08 -8.41 12.99
N LYS A 230 23.11 -8.87 13.71
CA LYS A 230 24.46 -9.06 13.17
C LYS A 230 24.84 -10.53 12.97
N GLU A 231 24.39 -11.38 13.90
CA GLU A 231 24.66 -12.82 13.87
C GLU A 231 23.36 -13.57 13.64
N PRO A 232 22.99 -13.84 12.38
CA PRO A 232 21.67 -14.41 12.05
C PRO A 232 21.45 -15.83 12.58
N THR A 233 22.54 -16.53 12.93
CA THR A 233 22.51 -17.87 13.53
C THR A 233 22.02 -17.87 14.98
N LEU A 234 22.17 -16.75 15.71
CA LEU A 234 21.78 -16.63 17.12
C LEU A 234 20.32 -16.17 17.23
N ARG A 235 19.46 -16.95 17.90
CA ARG A 235 18.02 -16.64 18.03
C ARG A 235 17.82 -15.37 18.84
N GLU A 236 18.60 -15.19 19.90
CA GLU A 236 18.54 -14.08 20.84
C GLU A 236 18.91 -12.72 20.25
N GLN A 237 19.45 -12.67 19.02
CA GLN A 237 19.75 -11.43 18.32
C GLN A 237 18.50 -10.69 17.82
N GLY A 238 17.33 -11.33 17.83
CA GLY A 238 16.09 -10.68 17.43
C GLY A 238 14.85 -11.33 18.01
N TYR A 239 13.71 -10.68 17.85
CA TYR A 239 12.40 -11.27 18.11
C TYR A 239 11.34 -10.58 17.25
N PRO A 240 10.31 -11.30 16.78
CA PRO A 240 9.23 -10.68 16.03
C PRO A 240 8.20 -10.09 16.99
N ILE A 241 7.60 -8.99 16.57
CA ILE A 241 6.39 -8.41 17.17
C ILE A 241 5.34 -8.26 16.08
N PHE A 242 4.07 -8.31 16.46
CA PHE A 242 2.99 -7.98 15.55
C PHE A 242 2.91 -6.47 15.34
N LEU A 243 2.86 -6.04 14.08
CA LEU A 243 2.36 -4.71 13.76
C LEU A 243 0.84 -4.74 13.55
N SER A 244 0.35 -5.83 12.97
CA SER A 244 -1.07 -6.09 12.80
C SER A 244 -1.30 -7.58 12.77
N ARG A 245 -2.17 -8.05 13.66
CA ARG A 245 -2.59 -9.43 13.74
C ARG A 245 -3.98 -9.57 13.12
N LYS A 246 -4.11 -10.42 12.11
CA LYS A 246 -5.40 -10.73 11.49
C LYS A 246 -5.85 -12.14 11.87
N ASN A 247 -7.15 -12.28 12.15
CA ASN A 247 -7.89 -13.52 12.38
C ASN A 247 -7.40 -14.42 13.54
N GLU A 248 -7.87 -14.11 14.75
CA GLU A 248 -8.10 -15.13 15.81
C GLU A 248 -9.46 -15.79 15.62
#